data_AF-A0A9X9SJA4-F1
#
_entry.id   AF-A0A9X9SJA4-F1
#
_cell.length_a   1.000
_cell.length_b   1.000
_cell.length_c   1.000
_cell.angle_alpha   90.00
_cell.angle_beta   90.00
_cell.angle_gamma   90.00
#
_symmetry.space_group_name_H-M   'P 1'
#
loop_
_entity.id
_entity.type
_entity.pdbx_description
1 polymer ?
#
loop_
_entity_poly.entity_id
_entity_poly.type
_entity_poly.pdbx_seq_one_letter_code
_entity_poly.pdbx_strand_id
1 'polypeptide(L)'
;MPITEFIKRKFSERIKSDIHSDIFVTIKNRAAKSDENWKVVSRELPKFKSIKAIPYQIDFKTIRILVNVTSTTYFEFINDQGVEQRNVDWCHTIEYELHFEEQGRVIPPRILMPKSTFCSKAAEIIVKLSTKKRLTGMLDIFQSTIEELADFFNVSKQSARVRLIELGFNEAKGVLEYVDGRYINNYAFDAEKVGRNQTLTISEQQMFELYVSDSEFRDLIDSKRYIYLDGHVVVNSPEVVWYFIKYPFISPAALEKLDEYAIIFDVKRREYEEVGFEEDFTLYLLHPSSYKFEISYKHGIEHALDERKLEAENEQRNREFALFRQLPNDFTEAMNKVKDYQEETFPKIAEAVNSSESTIKRLFKGTGGTLQLFVLVLVYLELPDFINQHLLSLSSYKIKNGDKEDMAYQYILNHFQGQSVAAAKLFLTKRGISTK
;
A
#
# COMPACT_ATOMS: atom_id res chain seq x y z
N MET A 1 22.29 9.33 -11.88
CA MET A 1 22.82 9.85 -13.17
C MET A 1 21.71 10.66 -13.82
N PRO A 2 21.93 11.91 -14.25
CA PRO A 2 20.88 12.74 -14.85
C PRO A 2 20.23 12.07 -16.06
N ILE A 3 18.93 12.28 -16.27
CA ILE A 3 18.17 11.63 -17.36
C ILE A 3 18.80 11.81 -18.73
N THR A 4 19.30 13.01 -19.05
CA THR A 4 20.03 13.28 -20.30
C THR A 4 21.24 12.37 -20.47
N GLU A 5 21.99 12.12 -19.40
CA GLU A 5 23.18 11.28 -19.47
C GLU A 5 22.82 9.79 -19.58
N PHE A 6 21.72 9.37 -18.95
CA PHE A 6 21.13 8.04 -19.17
C PHE A 6 20.71 7.83 -20.62
N ILE A 7 19.99 8.80 -21.19
CA ILE A 7 19.54 8.74 -22.57
C ILE A 7 20.73 8.69 -23.53
N LYS A 8 21.73 9.56 -23.32
CA LYS A 8 22.99 9.52 -24.07
C LYS A 8 23.66 8.15 -23.97
N ARG A 9 23.80 7.57 -22.79
CA ARG A 9 24.54 6.32 -22.62
C ARG A 9 23.82 5.12 -23.22
N LYS A 10 22.50 5.04 -23.06
CA LYS A 10 21.72 3.84 -23.40
C LYS A 10 21.11 3.88 -24.80
N PHE A 11 20.80 5.06 -25.33
CA PHE A 11 20.00 5.20 -26.55
C PHE A 11 20.66 6.03 -27.66
N SER A 12 21.95 6.41 -27.52
CA SER A 12 22.67 7.25 -28.51
C SER A 12 22.50 6.76 -29.95
N GLU A 13 22.79 5.48 -30.21
CA GLU A 13 22.77 4.93 -31.56
C GLU A 13 21.37 4.86 -32.15
N ARG A 14 20.36 4.56 -31.32
CA ARG A 14 18.95 4.59 -31.74
C ARG A 14 18.52 6.01 -32.13
N ILE A 15 18.82 7.00 -31.27
CA ILE A 15 18.51 8.41 -31.53
C ILE A 15 19.18 8.89 -32.81
N LYS A 16 20.46 8.55 -33.01
CA LYS A 16 21.17 8.87 -34.24
C LYS A 16 20.50 8.25 -35.46
N SER A 17 20.09 6.99 -35.37
CA SER A 17 19.41 6.28 -36.46
C SER A 17 18.06 6.92 -36.81
N ASP A 18 17.26 7.27 -35.81
CA ASP A 18 15.95 7.90 -35.99
C ASP A 18 16.12 9.27 -36.69
N ILE A 19 17.04 10.11 -36.20
CA ILE A 19 17.38 11.41 -36.81
C ILE A 19 17.89 11.25 -38.24
N HIS A 20 18.78 10.29 -38.47
CA HIS A 20 19.36 10.03 -39.78
C HIS A 20 18.30 9.68 -40.81
N SER A 21 17.40 8.77 -40.46
CA SER A 21 16.30 8.34 -41.31
C SER A 21 15.42 9.52 -41.72
N ASP A 22 15.00 10.34 -40.76
CA ASP A 22 14.12 11.49 -41.02
C ASP A 22 14.79 12.57 -41.90
N ILE A 23 16.05 12.92 -41.60
CA ILE A 23 16.81 13.88 -42.40
C ILE A 23 17.03 13.33 -43.81
N PHE A 24 17.41 12.06 -43.94
CA PHE A 24 17.71 11.44 -45.22
C PHE A 24 16.48 11.36 -46.14
N VAL A 25 15.31 11.00 -45.59
CA VAL A 25 14.04 11.03 -46.33
C VAL A 25 13.72 12.46 -46.79
N THR A 26 13.88 13.44 -45.91
CA THR A 26 13.61 14.85 -46.22
C THR A 26 14.51 15.37 -47.35
N ILE A 27 15.82 15.08 -47.28
CA ILE A 27 16.79 15.52 -48.29
C ILE A 27 16.56 14.79 -49.61
N LYS A 28 16.29 13.48 -49.61
CA LYS A 28 15.93 12.73 -50.82
C LYS A 28 14.70 13.29 -51.51
N ASN A 29 13.65 13.61 -50.75
CA ASN A 29 12.42 14.19 -51.30
C ASN A 29 12.65 15.57 -51.92
N ARG A 30 13.62 16.35 -51.40
CA ARG A 30 14.01 17.64 -52.01
C ARG A 30 14.86 17.43 -53.26
N ALA A 31 15.83 16.52 -53.22
CA ALA A 31 16.67 16.17 -54.36
C ALA A 31 15.85 15.62 -55.54
N ALA A 32 14.86 14.78 -55.27
CA ALA A 32 13.96 14.24 -56.30
C ALA A 32 13.08 15.31 -56.97
N LYS A 33 12.91 16.48 -56.36
CA LYS A 33 12.18 17.62 -56.93
C LYS A 33 13.08 18.61 -57.67
N SER A 34 14.38 18.36 -57.69
CA SER A 34 15.34 19.20 -58.43
C SER A 34 15.52 18.67 -59.85
N ASP A 35 15.77 19.57 -60.80
CA ASP A 35 15.96 19.22 -62.22
C ASP A 35 17.30 18.50 -62.49
N GLU A 36 18.19 18.42 -61.49
CA GLU A 36 19.57 17.96 -61.62
C GLU A 36 19.81 16.49 -61.23
N ASN A 37 18.74 15.71 -61.02
CA ASN A 37 18.73 14.25 -60.75
C ASN A 37 19.77 13.77 -59.71
N TRP A 38 19.85 14.47 -58.59
CA TRP A 38 20.81 14.19 -57.52
C TRP A 38 20.53 12.88 -56.77
N LYS A 39 21.55 12.01 -56.67
CA LYS A 39 21.58 10.86 -55.75
C LYS A 39 22.23 11.26 -54.43
N VAL A 40 21.51 11.05 -53.33
CA VAL A 40 21.98 11.41 -51.98
C VAL A 40 22.43 10.16 -51.23
N VAL A 41 23.63 10.21 -50.67
CA VAL A 41 24.24 9.14 -49.86
C VAL A 41 24.69 9.72 -48.52
N SER A 42 24.55 8.93 -47.46
CA SER A 42 25.17 9.21 -46.17
C SER A 42 25.77 7.92 -45.61
N ARG A 43 27.04 8.00 -45.22
CA ARG A 43 27.84 6.84 -44.77
C ARG A 43 28.07 6.81 -43.27
N GLU A 44 27.66 7.87 -42.57
CA GLU A 44 27.86 8.03 -41.14
C GLU A 44 26.55 8.46 -40.47
N LEU A 45 26.36 8.02 -39.24
CA LEU A 45 25.30 8.51 -38.38
C LEU A 45 25.58 9.95 -37.91
N PRO A 46 24.54 10.74 -37.55
CA PRO A 46 24.68 12.11 -37.09
C PRO A 46 25.62 12.22 -35.88
N LYS A 47 26.46 13.25 -35.87
CA LYS A 47 27.30 13.61 -34.72
C LYS A 47 26.53 14.60 -33.86
N PHE A 48 26.29 14.27 -32.59
CA PHE A 48 25.58 15.16 -31.66
C PHE A 48 26.46 16.37 -31.31
N LYS A 49 25.91 17.57 -31.52
CA LYS A 49 26.45 18.83 -30.96
C LYS A 49 25.90 19.05 -29.56
N SER A 50 24.62 18.79 -29.36
CA SER A 50 23.97 18.84 -28.05
C SER A 50 22.80 17.87 -28.00
N ILE A 51 22.47 17.42 -26.79
CA ILE A 51 21.30 16.60 -26.52
C ILE A 51 20.78 16.95 -25.13
N LYS A 52 19.47 17.16 -25.02
CA LYS A 52 18.77 17.46 -23.78
C LYS A 52 17.51 16.62 -23.72
N ALA A 53 17.38 15.80 -22.68
CA ALA A 53 16.19 15.01 -22.40
C ALA A 53 15.35 15.71 -21.33
N ILE A 54 14.05 15.86 -21.58
CA ILE A 54 13.10 16.52 -20.66
C ILE A 54 11.92 15.58 -20.47
N PRO A 55 11.76 14.95 -19.28
CA PRO A 55 10.56 14.18 -18.96
C PRO A 55 9.37 15.13 -18.78
N TYR A 56 8.19 14.75 -19.26
CA TYR A 56 6.97 15.58 -19.12
C TYR A 56 5.71 14.80 -18.74
N GLN A 57 5.72 13.47 -18.86
CA GLN A 57 4.69 12.61 -18.28
C GLN A 57 5.37 11.41 -17.64
N ILE A 58 5.07 11.16 -16.37
CA ILE A 58 5.71 10.14 -15.56
C ILE A 58 4.62 9.33 -14.86
N ASP A 59 4.53 8.06 -15.22
CA ASP A 59 3.71 7.08 -14.53
C ASP A 59 4.62 6.01 -13.93
N PHE A 60 4.03 5.14 -13.09
CA PHE A 60 4.79 4.09 -12.41
C PHE A 60 5.46 3.08 -13.36
N LYS A 61 5.00 2.97 -14.62
CA LYS A 61 5.50 2.02 -15.63
C LYS A 61 6.15 2.69 -16.84
N THR A 62 5.95 3.99 -17.01
CA THR A 62 6.28 4.72 -18.24
C THR A 62 6.85 6.10 -17.94
N ILE A 63 7.94 6.47 -18.61
CA ILE A 63 8.39 7.86 -18.68
C ILE A 63 8.30 8.31 -20.13
N ARG A 64 7.54 9.38 -20.38
CA ARG A 64 7.60 10.10 -21.64
C ARG A 64 8.58 11.25 -21.56
N ILE A 65 9.47 11.30 -22.56
CA ILE A 65 10.61 12.21 -22.60
C ILE A 65 10.66 12.88 -23.97
N LEU A 66 10.81 14.20 -23.97
CA LEU A 66 11.22 14.96 -25.14
C LEU A 66 12.74 15.04 -25.19
N VAL A 67 13.32 14.52 -26.26
CA VAL A 67 14.75 14.56 -26.52
C VAL A 67 15.01 15.58 -27.62
N ASN A 68 15.54 16.73 -27.22
CA ASN A 68 15.98 17.77 -28.13
C ASN A 68 17.44 17.53 -28.51
N VAL A 69 17.71 17.36 -29.80
CA VAL A 69 19.04 17.07 -30.34
C VAL A 69 19.40 18.11 -31.38
N THR A 70 20.59 18.69 -31.24
CA THR A 70 21.26 19.38 -32.35
C THR A 70 22.36 18.47 -32.85
N SER A 71 22.36 18.19 -34.15
CA SER A 71 23.33 17.27 -34.76
C SER A 71 23.84 17.79 -36.10
N THR A 72 24.99 17.27 -36.51
CA THR A 72 25.54 17.48 -37.85
C THR A 72 25.65 16.15 -38.55
N THR A 73 25.15 16.08 -39.78
CA THR A 73 25.25 14.89 -40.63
C THR A 73 25.96 15.25 -41.93
N TYR A 74 26.85 14.36 -42.35
CA TYR A 74 27.58 14.50 -43.60
C TYR A 74 26.83 13.76 -44.73
N PHE A 75 26.62 14.46 -45.84
CA PHE A 75 25.98 13.92 -47.03
C PHE A 75 26.84 14.13 -48.28
N GLU A 76 26.83 13.11 -49.14
CA GLU A 76 27.38 13.15 -50.50
C GLU A 76 26.20 13.24 -51.48
N PHE A 77 26.21 14.27 -52.33
CA PHE A 77 25.28 14.47 -53.42
C PHE A 77 26.01 14.14 -54.72
N ILE A 78 25.47 13.21 -55.50
CA ILE A 78 26.13 12.65 -56.67
C ILE A 78 25.19 12.83 -57.87
N ASN A 79 25.68 13.46 -58.94
CA ASN A 79 24.99 13.52 -60.23
C ASN A 79 26.01 13.34 -61.38
N ASP A 80 25.55 13.50 -62.63
CA ASP A 80 26.40 13.34 -63.82
C ASP A 80 27.50 14.42 -63.94
N GLN A 81 27.40 15.52 -63.18
CA GLN A 81 28.35 16.63 -63.20
C GLN A 81 29.42 16.51 -62.10
N GLY A 82 29.23 15.66 -61.09
CA GLY A 82 30.22 15.41 -60.05
C GLY A 82 29.66 15.00 -58.69
N VAL A 83 30.52 15.08 -57.67
CA VAL A 83 30.18 14.79 -56.27
C VAL A 83 30.30 16.08 -55.45
N GLU A 84 29.21 16.49 -54.81
CA GLU A 84 29.19 17.59 -53.85
C GLU A 84 29.05 17.05 -52.42
N GLN A 85 29.81 17.62 -51.50
CA GLN A 85 29.83 17.21 -50.10
C GLN A 85 29.30 18.34 -49.23
N ARG A 86 28.29 18.05 -48.39
CA ARG A 86 27.69 19.05 -47.49
C ARG A 86 27.53 18.52 -46.08
N ASN A 87 27.86 19.38 -45.11
CA ASN A 87 27.47 19.21 -43.72
C ASN A 87 26.09 19.85 -43.51
N VAL A 88 25.15 19.07 -43.00
CA VAL A 88 23.81 19.55 -42.68
C VAL A 88 23.67 19.59 -41.17
N ASP A 89 23.50 20.80 -40.65
CA ASP A 89 23.12 21.03 -39.27
C ASP A 89 21.60 20.93 -39.11
N TRP A 90 21.16 20.20 -38.09
CA TRP A 90 19.74 19.97 -37.86
C TRP A 90 19.41 19.99 -36.37
N CYS A 91 18.27 20.61 -36.05
CA CYS A 91 17.65 20.54 -34.73
C CYS A 91 16.41 19.65 -34.82
N HIS A 92 16.33 18.65 -33.97
CA HIS A 92 15.24 17.69 -33.93
C HIS A 92 14.71 17.53 -32.50
N THR A 93 13.40 17.38 -32.36
CA THR A 93 12.75 17.04 -31.09
C THR A 93 12.06 15.70 -31.27
N ILE A 94 12.51 14.68 -30.54
CA ILE A 94 11.95 13.33 -30.59
C ILE A 94 11.22 13.04 -29.29
N GLU A 95 10.02 12.51 -29.38
CA GLU A 95 9.27 11.99 -28.25
C GLU A 95 9.59 10.50 -28.07
N TYR A 96 10.07 10.13 -26.88
CA TYR A 96 10.27 8.73 -26.49
C TYR A 96 9.35 8.37 -25.33
N GLU A 97 8.63 7.26 -25.47
CA GLU A 97 7.98 6.56 -24.37
C GLU A 97 8.88 5.40 -23.92
N LEU A 98 9.41 5.49 -22.70
CA LEU A 98 10.22 4.45 -22.10
C LEU A 98 9.35 3.57 -21.20
N HIS A 99 9.21 2.30 -21.57
CA HIS A 99 8.60 1.28 -20.73
C HIS A 99 9.66 0.63 -19.85
N PHE A 100 9.36 0.50 -18.55
CA PHE A 100 10.20 -0.25 -17.62
C PHE A 100 9.46 -1.52 -17.21
N GLU A 101 10.07 -2.68 -17.44
CA GLU A 101 9.56 -3.98 -16.98
C GLU A 101 9.51 -4.05 -15.45
N GLU A 102 8.81 -5.05 -14.91
CA GLU A 102 8.60 -5.19 -13.46
C GLU A 102 9.90 -5.26 -12.65
N GLN A 103 10.96 -5.77 -13.26
CA GLN A 103 12.30 -5.89 -12.69
C GLN A 103 13.09 -4.55 -12.73
N GLY A 104 12.66 -3.57 -13.53
CA GLY A 104 13.32 -2.27 -13.73
C GLY A 104 12.72 -1.12 -12.91
N ARG A 105 11.72 -1.36 -12.07
CA ARG A 105 10.92 -0.33 -11.35
C ARG A 105 11.73 0.59 -10.42
N VAL A 106 12.92 0.16 -9.99
CA VAL A 106 13.85 0.93 -9.14
C VAL A 106 14.67 1.96 -9.95
N ILE A 107 14.80 1.77 -11.27
CA ILE A 107 15.65 2.58 -12.14
C ILE A 107 15.06 3.98 -12.44
N PRO A 108 13.76 4.13 -12.79
CA PRO A 108 13.15 5.44 -13.07
C PRO A 108 13.29 6.45 -11.92
N PRO A 109 13.00 6.10 -10.64
CA PRO A 109 13.19 7.01 -9.51
C PRO A 109 14.65 7.45 -9.35
N ARG A 110 15.63 6.55 -9.48
CA ARG A 110 17.07 6.86 -9.33
C ARG A 110 17.62 7.76 -10.44
N ILE A 111 17.02 7.71 -11.63
CA ILE A 111 17.34 8.60 -12.76
C ILE A 111 16.75 9.99 -12.53
N LEU A 112 15.48 10.05 -12.12
CA LEU A 112 14.76 11.30 -11.89
C LEU A 112 15.22 12.03 -10.61
N MET A 113 15.63 11.27 -9.60
CA MET A 113 16.08 11.76 -8.29
C MET A 113 17.54 11.34 -8.00
N PRO A 114 18.54 11.93 -8.69
CA PRO A 114 19.94 11.63 -8.44
C PRO A 114 20.33 11.88 -6.96
N LYS A 115 21.08 10.94 -6.37
CA LYS A 115 21.41 10.94 -4.93
C LYS A 115 21.88 12.30 -4.41
N SER A 116 22.89 12.90 -5.04
CA SER A 116 23.44 14.18 -4.59
C SER A 116 22.38 15.29 -4.58
N THR A 117 21.68 15.49 -5.71
CA THR A 117 20.65 16.54 -5.84
C THR A 117 19.49 16.31 -4.88
N PHE A 118 19.04 15.06 -4.76
CA PHE A 118 17.95 14.67 -3.88
C PHE A 118 18.31 14.90 -2.41
N CYS A 119 19.49 14.43 -1.94
CA CYS A 119 19.95 14.66 -0.58
C CYS A 119 20.09 16.15 -0.25
N SER A 120 20.69 16.94 -1.15
CA SER A 120 20.81 18.39 -0.95
C SER A 120 19.44 19.06 -0.82
N LYS A 121 18.48 18.69 -1.68
CA LYS A 121 17.13 19.27 -1.64
C LYS A 121 16.34 18.81 -0.41
N ALA A 122 16.44 17.53 -0.04
CA ALA A 122 15.80 16.99 1.16
C ALA A 122 16.31 17.69 2.43
N ALA A 123 17.63 17.86 2.56
CA ALA A 123 18.23 18.57 3.69
C ALA A 123 17.78 20.04 3.76
N GLU A 124 17.76 20.75 2.62
CA GLU A 124 17.24 22.13 2.53
C GLU A 124 15.79 22.22 3.04
N ILE A 125 14.93 21.33 2.58
CA ILE A 125 13.51 21.30 2.97
C ILE A 125 13.36 20.96 4.45
N ILE A 126 14.04 19.92 4.95
CA ILE A 126 13.95 19.50 6.36
C ILE A 126 14.39 20.63 7.29
N VAL A 127 15.50 21.33 7.00
CA VAL A 127 15.98 22.47 7.80
C VAL A 127 15.01 23.65 7.75
N LYS A 128 14.46 23.95 6.57
CA LYS A 128 13.44 24.99 6.39
C LYS A 128 12.16 24.68 7.17
N LEU A 129 11.77 23.41 7.26
CA LEU A 129 10.55 22.98 7.96
C LEU A 129 10.77 22.88 9.47
N SER A 130 11.92 22.39 9.93
CA SER A 130 12.24 22.30 11.37
C SER A 130 12.35 23.68 12.05
N THR A 131 12.67 24.73 11.29
CA THR A 131 12.73 26.11 11.79
C THR A 131 11.38 26.84 11.80
N LYS A 132 10.34 26.28 11.17
CA LYS A 132 8.98 26.86 11.18
C LYS A 132 8.21 26.41 12.41
N LYS A 133 7.80 27.36 13.26
CA LYS A 133 6.98 27.12 14.47
C LYS A 133 5.61 26.45 14.22
N ARG A 134 5.16 26.28 12.97
CA ARG A 134 3.82 25.74 12.64
C ARG A 134 3.77 24.21 12.64
N LEU A 135 4.89 23.52 12.44
CA LEU A 135 4.93 22.06 12.43
C LEU A 135 5.31 21.56 13.83
N THR A 136 4.59 20.55 14.31
CA THR A 136 4.61 20.14 15.72
C THR A 136 5.41 18.87 16.01
N GLY A 137 5.85 18.13 14.98
CA GLY A 137 6.62 16.90 15.17
C GLY A 137 7.37 16.44 13.91
N MET A 138 8.22 15.42 14.08
CA MET A 138 9.02 14.85 13.00
C MET A 138 8.15 14.24 11.89
N LEU A 139 7.00 13.67 12.24
CA LEU A 139 6.03 13.11 11.28
C LEU A 139 5.49 14.19 10.32
N ASP A 140 5.10 15.34 10.85
CA ASP A 140 4.62 16.48 10.03
C ASP A 140 5.72 17.02 9.10
N ILE A 141 6.95 17.09 9.61
CA ILE A 141 8.13 17.52 8.84
C ILE A 141 8.38 16.56 7.68
N PHE A 142 8.41 15.26 7.93
CA PHE A 142 8.67 14.27 6.89
C PHE A 142 7.52 14.17 5.88
N GLN A 143 6.25 14.30 6.31
CA GLN A 143 5.12 14.34 5.40
C GLN A 143 5.27 15.51 4.43
N SER A 144 5.48 16.72 4.96
CA SER A 144 5.68 17.93 4.16
C SER A 144 6.93 17.83 3.28
N THR A 145 8.00 17.19 3.77
CA THR A 145 9.23 16.95 3.01
C THR A 145 8.98 16.06 1.80
N ILE A 146 8.24 14.95 1.97
CA ILE A 146 7.88 14.06 0.87
C ILE A 146 7.03 14.80 -0.17
N GLU A 147 6.09 15.64 0.26
CA GLU A 147 5.24 16.44 -0.62
C GLU A 147 6.05 17.47 -1.42
N GLU A 148 6.90 18.27 -0.76
CA GLU A 148 7.75 19.27 -1.44
C GLU A 148 8.77 18.59 -2.39
N LEU A 149 9.31 17.42 -2.03
CA LEU A 149 10.21 16.65 -2.91
C LEU A 149 9.49 16.07 -4.12
N ALA A 150 8.27 15.55 -3.93
CA ALA A 150 7.45 15.01 -5.01
C ALA A 150 7.15 16.11 -6.04
N ASP A 151 6.77 17.30 -5.58
CA ASP A 151 6.53 18.45 -6.45
C ASP A 151 7.81 18.92 -7.17
N PHE A 152 8.93 19.02 -6.45
CA PHE A 152 10.20 19.48 -7.02
C PHE A 152 10.72 18.55 -8.13
N PHE A 153 10.62 17.24 -7.93
CA PHE A 153 11.08 16.24 -8.90
C PHE A 153 10.00 15.82 -9.90
N ASN A 154 8.76 16.33 -9.76
CA ASN A 154 7.60 15.97 -10.55
C ASN A 154 7.35 14.45 -10.57
N VAL A 155 7.32 13.83 -9.38
CA VAL A 155 7.09 12.40 -9.17
C VAL A 155 5.96 12.17 -8.17
N SER A 156 5.49 10.92 -8.04
CA SER A 156 4.51 10.60 -7.01
C SER A 156 5.11 10.71 -5.60
N LYS A 157 4.26 11.04 -4.60
CA LYS A 157 4.64 11.05 -3.17
C LYS A 157 5.28 9.73 -2.74
N GLN A 158 4.73 8.61 -3.22
CA GLN A 158 5.31 7.29 -2.97
C GLN A 158 6.73 7.14 -3.55
N SER A 159 6.99 7.65 -4.75
CA SER A 159 8.34 7.59 -5.34
C SER A 159 9.34 8.41 -4.51
N ALA A 160 8.97 9.62 -4.09
CA ALA A 160 9.80 10.47 -3.24
C ALA A 160 10.05 9.85 -1.85
N ARG A 161 9.01 9.26 -1.23
CA ARG A 161 9.12 8.51 0.02
C ARG A 161 10.09 7.34 -0.08
N VAL A 162 9.90 6.48 -1.08
CA VAL A 162 10.81 5.34 -1.34
C VAL A 162 12.24 5.82 -1.50
N ARG A 163 12.45 6.94 -2.20
CA ARG A 163 13.77 7.51 -2.42
C ARG A 163 14.44 8.02 -1.13
N LEU A 164 13.68 8.58 -0.19
CA LEU A 164 14.18 8.92 1.14
C LEU A 164 14.63 7.66 1.89
N ILE A 165 13.81 6.60 1.87
CA ILE A 165 14.12 5.35 2.55
C ILE A 165 15.38 4.69 1.95
N GLU A 166 15.52 4.67 0.62
CA GLU A 166 16.75 4.21 -0.08
C GLU A 166 18.02 4.92 0.37
N LEU A 167 17.89 6.19 0.76
CA LEU A 167 19.02 7.04 1.12
C LEU A 167 19.29 7.06 2.63
N GLY A 168 18.58 6.23 3.41
CA GLY A 168 18.82 6.03 4.84
C GLY A 168 17.96 6.89 5.76
N PHE A 169 16.96 7.61 5.24
CA PHE A 169 16.01 8.35 6.06
C PHE A 169 14.91 7.40 6.55
N ASN A 170 15.19 6.68 7.64
CA ASN A 170 14.30 5.65 8.18
C ASN A 170 12.95 6.21 8.64
N GLU A 171 12.90 7.48 9.06
CA GLU A 171 11.70 8.17 9.49
C GLU A 171 10.63 8.22 8.38
N ALA A 172 11.04 8.20 7.10
CA ALA A 172 10.11 8.17 5.98
C ALA A 172 9.35 6.83 5.86
N LYS A 173 9.81 5.75 6.51
CA LYS A 173 9.12 4.45 6.51
C LYS A 173 7.76 4.53 7.19
N GLY A 174 7.57 5.35 8.21
CA GLY A 174 6.27 5.46 8.88
C GLY A 174 5.37 6.58 8.35
N VAL A 175 5.74 7.26 7.25
CA VAL A 175 5.05 8.47 6.77
C VAL A 175 4.45 8.26 5.40
N LEU A 176 3.19 8.66 5.20
CA LEU A 176 2.43 8.48 3.94
C LEU A 176 2.43 7.03 3.43
N GLU A 177 2.37 6.07 4.36
CA GLU A 177 2.22 4.67 4.04
C GLU A 177 0.80 4.38 3.51
N TYR A 178 0.69 3.59 2.45
CA TYR A 178 -0.58 3.32 1.76
C TYR A 178 -0.87 1.81 1.78
N VAL A 179 -1.91 1.42 2.52
CA VAL A 179 -2.29 0.03 2.81
C VAL A 179 -3.80 -0.12 2.63
N ASP A 180 -4.23 -1.24 2.06
CA ASP A 180 -5.66 -1.55 1.88
C ASP A 180 -6.48 -0.46 1.16
N GLY A 181 -5.86 0.28 0.24
CA GLY A 181 -6.52 1.31 -0.56
C GLY A 181 -6.65 2.67 0.14
N ARG A 182 -5.97 2.89 1.26
CA ARG A 182 -5.94 4.19 1.95
C ARG A 182 -4.58 4.50 2.57
N TYR A 183 -4.36 5.78 2.87
CA TYR A 183 -3.25 6.16 3.74
C TYR A 183 -3.60 5.77 5.19
N ILE A 184 -2.62 5.19 5.88
CA ILE A 184 -2.68 4.98 7.32
C ILE A 184 -2.10 6.22 8.02
N ASN A 185 -2.33 6.36 9.33
CA ASN A 185 -1.73 7.42 10.11
C ASN A 185 -0.21 7.33 10.06
N ASN A 186 0.44 8.49 10.04
CA ASN A 186 1.88 8.52 10.16
C ASN A 186 2.28 8.03 11.55
N TYR A 187 3.36 7.26 11.62
CA TYR A 187 3.93 6.77 12.85
C TYR A 187 5.46 6.90 12.83
N ALA A 188 6.06 7.03 14.00
CA ALA A 188 7.50 6.98 14.21
C ALA A 188 7.85 5.70 14.95
N PHE A 189 9.10 5.29 14.82
CA PHE A 189 9.63 4.13 15.49
C PHE A 189 11.15 4.25 15.63
N ASP A 190 11.70 3.51 16.58
CA ASP A 190 13.15 3.36 16.71
C ASP A 190 13.71 2.44 15.61
N ALA A 191 14.54 3.01 14.74
CA ALA A 191 15.18 2.29 13.63
C ALA A 191 16.20 1.23 14.10
N GLU A 192 16.65 1.27 15.35
CA GLU A 192 17.48 0.23 15.94
C GLU A 192 16.66 -1.00 16.38
N LYS A 193 15.37 -0.80 16.72
CA LYS A 193 14.46 -1.88 17.11
C LYS A 193 13.77 -2.56 15.93
N VAL A 194 13.54 -1.83 14.84
CA VAL A 194 12.89 -2.37 13.63
C VAL A 194 13.93 -2.63 12.54
N GLY A 195 14.27 -3.90 12.36
CA GLY A 195 15.25 -4.34 11.38
C GLY A 195 14.86 -4.09 9.92
N ARG A 196 15.83 -4.25 9.01
CA ARG A 196 15.64 -4.01 7.55
C ARG A 196 14.57 -4.88 6.89
N ASN A 197 14.39 -6.10 7.41
CA ASN A 197 13.41 -7.09 6.92
C ASN A 197 12.21 -7.20 7.87
N GLN A 198 11.95 -6.16 8.64
CA GLN A 198 10.87 -6.11 9.61
C GLN A 198 9.93 -4.96 9.30
N THR A 199 8.68 -5.10 9.73
CA THR A 199 7.63 -4.10 9.53
C THR A 199 6.71 -4.04 10.75
N LEU A 200 6.22 -2.86 11.06
CA LEU A 200 5.14 -2.64 12.02
C LEU A 200 3.76 -2.63 11.33
N THR A 201 3.76 -2.65 10.00
CA THR A 201 2.57 -2.49 9.15
C THR A 201 2.29 -3.76 8.38
N ILE A 202 1.07 -4.25 8.47
CA ILE A 202 0.54 -5.39 7.71
C ILE A 202 -0.86 -5.04 7.17
N SER A 203 -1.23 -5.61 6.04
CA SER A 203 -2.58 -5.44 5.48
C SER A 203 -3.63 -6.29 6.20
N GLU A 204 -4.91 -5.96 6.03
CA GLU A 204 -6.06 -6.74 6.54
C GLU A 204 -6.02 -8.19 6.04
N GLN A 205 -5.56 -8.39 4.80
CA GLN A 205 -5.39 -9.71 4.23
C GLN A 205 -4.25 -10.48 4.91
N GLN A 206 -3.11 -9.83 5.12
CA GLN A 206 -1.95 -10.43 5.79
C GLN A 206 -2.22 -10.75 7.26
N MET A 207 -2.92 -9.88 7.97
CA MET A 207 -3.41 -10.14 9.32
C MET A 207 -4.23 -11.44 9.32
N PHE A 208 -5.25 -11.53 8.46
CA PHE A 208 -6.11 -12.71 8.43
C PHE A 208 -5.35 -13.98 8.02
N GLU A 209 -4.41 -13.89 7.08
CA GLU A 209 -3.56 -15.01 6.72
C GLU A 209 -2.75 -15.52 7.92
N LEU A 210 -2.15 -14.63 8.71
CA LEU A 210 -1.46 -14.97 9.96
C LEU A 210 -2.40 -15.61 10.97
N TYR A 211 -3.59 -15.03 11.18
CA TYR A 211 -4.61 -15.56 12.10
C TYR A 211 -5.03 -17.01 11.76
N VAL A 212 -5.08 -17.33 10.47
CA VAL A 212 -5.40 -18.69 10.00
C VAL A 212 -4.19 -19.62 10.14
N SER A 213 -2.99 -19.17 9.76
CA SER A 213 -1.81 -20.02 9.63
C SER A 213 -1.04 -20.25 10.94
N ASP A 214 -1.13 -19.35 11.89
CA ASP A 214 -0.33 -19.35 13.13
C ASP A 214 -1.24 -19.38 14.36
N SER A 215 -1.21 -20.49 15.11
CA SER A 215 -2.03 -20.66 16.31
C SER A 215 -1.63 -19.76 17.46
N GLU A 216 -0.35 -19.46 17.64
CA GLU A 216 0.11 -18.60 18.73
C GLU A 216 -0.32 -17.16 18.48
N PHE A 217 -0.19 -16.70 17.23
CA PHE A 217 -0.70 -15.40 16.82
C PHE A 217 -2.22 -15.31 16.98
N ARG A 218 -2.96 -16.36 16.59
CA ARG A 218 -4.42 -16.42 16.81
C ARG A 218 -4.77 -16.31 18.29
N ASP A 219 -4.13 -17.12 19.14
CA ASP A 219 -4.40 -17.12 20.58
C ASP A 219 -4.08 -15.75 21.22
N LEU A 220 -3.03 -15.08 20.77
CA LEU A 220 -2.66 -13.73 21.21
C LEU A 220 -3.75 -12.69 20.88
N ILE A 221 -4.29 -12.76 19.67
CA ILE A 221 -5.32 -11.85 19.18
C ILE A 221 -6.68 -12.16 19.83
N ASP A 222 -7.02 -13.44 19.97
CA ASP A 222 -8.24 -13.89 20.64
C ASP A 222 -8.23 -13.54 22.13
N SER A 223 -7.05 -13.48 22.77
CA SER A 223 -6.90 -13.03 24.15
C SER A 223 -7.23 -11.54 24.38
N LYS A 224 -7.51 -10.77 23.31
CA LYS A 224 -7.81 -9.32 23.34
C LYS A 224 -6.72 -8.43 23.93
N ARG A 225 -5.50 -8.95 24.14
CA ARG A 225 -4.34 -8.18 24.61
C ARG A 225 -3.80 -7.26 23.52
N TYR A 226 -4.03 -7.63 22.27
CA TYR A 226 -3.68 -6.85 21.09
C TYR A 226 -4.90 -6.64 20.20
N ILE A 227 -4.90 -5.55 19.46
CA ILE A 227 -5.95 -5.17 18.52
C ILE A 227 -5.32 -4.71 17.20
N TYR A 228 -5.92 -5.12 16.07
CA TYR A 228 -5.51 -4.63 14.76
C TYR A 228 -6.19 -3.29 14.47
N LEU A 229 -5.40 -2.22 14.38
CA LEU A 229 -5.85 -0.86 14.09
C LEU A 229 -4.94 -0.23 13.05
N ASP A 230 -5.56 0.34 12.02
CA ASP A 230 -4.87 1.19 11.05
C ASP A 230 -3.62 0.58 10.38
N GLY A 231 -3.62 -0.73 10.13
CA GLY A 231 -2.48 -1.43 9.54
C GLY A 231 -1.51 -2.03 10.57
N HIS A 232 -1.76 -1.85 11.86
CA HIS A 232 -0.86 -2.25 12.93
C HIS A 232 -1.54 -3.19 13.92
N VAL A 233 -0.78 -4.09 14.54
CA VAL A 233 -1.25 -4.90 15.67
C VAL A 233 -0.66 -4.30 16.93
N VAL A 234 -1.47 -3.53 17.66
CA VAL A 234 -1.05 -2.76 18.84
C VAL A 234 -1.58 -3.35 20.13
N VAL A 235 -0.88 -3.09 21.22
CA VAL A 235 -1.35 -3.37 22.58
C VAL A 235 -2.70 -2.68 22.82
N ASN A 236 -3.68 -3.45 23.29
CA ASN A 236 -5.01 -2.95 23.60
C ASN A 236 -5.05 -2.39 25.04
N SER A 237 -4.57 -1.16 25.22
CA SER A 237 -4.59 -0.45 26.51
C SER A 237 -5.10 0.99 26.34
N PRO A 238 -5.67 1.62 27.39
CA PRO A 238 -6.15 3.01 27.31
C PRO A 238 -5.06 4.05 26.99
N GLU A 239 -3.78 3.72 27.20
CA GLU A 239 -2.64 4.58 26.87
C GLU A 239 -2.35 4.56 25.36
N VAL A 240 -2.63 3.44 24.69
CA VAL A 240 -2.33 3.18 23.28
C VAL A 240 -3.56 3.37 22.39
N VAL A 241 -4.72 2.91 22.85
CA VAL A 241 -5.97 2.90 22.10
C VAL A 241 -6.96 3.82 22.79
N TRP A 242 -7.45 4.80 22.04
CA TRP A 242 -8.52 5.68 22.49
C TRP A 242 -9.73 5.53 21.58
N TYR A 243 -10.92 5.77 22.14
CA TYR A 243 -12.17 5.61 21.42
C TYR A 243 -12.76 6.99 21.12
N PHE A 244 -12.97 7.27 19.83
CA PHE A 244 -13.83 8.37 19.43
C PHE A 244 -15.23 7.81 19.20
N ILE A 245 -16.16 8.16 20.10
CA ILE A 245 -17.50 7.56 20.17
C ILE A 245 -17.39 6.05 20.44
N LYS A 246 -17.33 5.23 19.40
CA LYS A 246 -17.19 3.76 19.46
C LYS A 246 -16.04 3.23 18.62
N TYR A 247 -15.36 4.10 17.88
CA TYR A 247 -14.32 3.68 16.95
C TYR A 247 -12.95 3.77 17.62
N PRO A 248 -12.16 2.68 17.64
CA PRO A 248 -10.82 2.67 18.21
C PRO A 248 -9.81 3.34 17.28
N PHE A 249 -8.93 4.14 17.87
CA PHE A 249 -7.82 4.81 17.20
C PHE A 249 -6.54 4.64 18.03
N ILE A 250 -5.40 4.61 17.34
CA ILE A 250 -4.09 4.68 18.02
C ILE A 250 -3.91 6.11 18.53
N SER A 251 -3.44 6.26 19.77
CA SER A 251 -3.21 7.56 20.39
C SER A 251 -2.06 8.29 19.69
N PRO A 252 -2.10 9.63 19.57
CA PRO A 252 -0.98 10.38 19.00
C PRO A 252 0.36 10.10 19.70
N ALA A 253 0.32 9.88 21.02
CA ALA A 253 1.52 9.53 21.80
C ALA A 253 2.08 8.15 21.42
N ALA A 254 1.22 7.16 21.16
CA ALA A 254 1.66 5.85 20.70
C ALA A 254 2.16 5.87 19.25
N LEU A 255 1.58 6.69 18.37
CA LEU A 255 2.06 6.87 17.00
C LEU A 255 3.48 7.44 16.94
N GLU A 256 3.88 8.28 17.88
CA GLU A 256 5.26 8.83 17.94
C GLU A 256 6.32 7.78 18.35
N LYS A 257 5.91 6.61 18.84
CA LYS A 257 6.80 5.52 19.31
C LYS A 257 6.17 4.15 19.10
N LEU A 258 5.74 3.87 17.87
CA LEU A 258 4.88 2.73 17.61
C LEU A 258 5.58 1.39 17.88
N ASP A 259 6.91 1.32 17.78
CA ASP A 259 7.70 0.12 18.13
C ASP A 259 7.56 -0.33 19.58
N GLU A 260 7.19 0.57 20.50
CA GLU A 260 6.97 0.23 21.92
C GLU A 260 5.62 -0.47 22.14
N TYR A 261 4.68 -0.31 21.21
CA TYR A 261 3.27 -0.71 21.38
C TYR A 261 2.77 -1.67 20.30
N ALA A 262 3.44 -1.78 19.15
CA ALA A 262 3.05 -2.63 18.04
C ALA A 262 3.94 -3.86 17.88
N ILE A 263 3.34 -4.96 17.42
CA ILE A 263 4.08 -6.17 17.06
C ILE A 263 4.96 -5.89 15.84
N ILE A 264 6.23 -6.28 15.94
CA ILE A 264 7.18 -6.26 14.83
C ILE A 264 7.08 -7.58 14.08
N PHE A 265 6.78 -7.49 12.79
CA PHE A 265 6.64 -8.64 11.92
C PHE A 265 7.88 -8.87 11.08
N ASP A 266 8.32 -10.12 10.99
CA ASP A 266 9.38 -10.52 10.06
C ASP A 266 8.78 -10.70 8.66
N VAL A 267 9.46 -10.16 7.66
CA VAL A 267 9.04 -10.27 6.28
C VAL A 267 10.04 -11.10 5.49
N LYS A 268 9.55 -12.17 4.87
CA LYS A 268 10.30 -13.05 3.98
C LYS A 268 9.74 -12.95 2.56
N ARG A 269 10.61 -13.00 1.56
CA ARG A 269 10.21 -13.09 0.16
C ARG A 269 9.77 -14.53 -0.12
N ARG A 270 8.60 -14.75 -0.73
CA ARG A 270 8.32 -16.04 -1.35
C ARG A 270 9.22 -16.15 -2.58
N GLU A 271 10.10 -17.14 -2.59
CA GLU A 271 11.00 -17.41 -3.72
C GLU A 271 10.18 -17.65 -4.98
N TYR A 272 10.21 -16.68 -5.90
CA TYR A 272 10.01 -16.91 -7.32
C TYR A 272 11.18 -16.25 -8.05
N GLU A 273 11.90 -17.14 -8.73
CA GLU A 273 13.00 -17.01 -9.70
C GLU A 273 14.22 -16.17 -9.31
N GLU A 274 15.37 -16.82 -9.47
CA GLU A 274 16.72 -16.29 -9.34
C GLU A 274 16.86 -14.96 -10.09
N VAL A 275 17.02 -13.88 -9.34
CA VAL A 275 17.58 -12.64 -9.88
C VAL A 275 18.70 -12.25 -8.94
N GLY A 276 19.94 -12.46 -9.41
CA GLY A 276 21.19 -12.21 -8.70
C GLY A 276 21.52 -10.73 -8.49
N PHE A 277 20.62 -9.98 -7.86
CA PHE A 277 20.90 -8.64 -7.35
C PHE A 277 20.62 -8.61 -5.84
N GLU A 278 21.70 -8.67 -5.05
CA GLU A 278 21.74 -8.50 -3.60
C GLU A 278 21.46 -7.03 -3.15
N GLU A 279 20.49 -6.33 -3.75
CA GLU A 279 20.20 -4.94 -3.37
C GLU A 279 18.81 -4.75 -2.76
N ASP A 280 18.83 -4.49 -1.45
CA ASP A 280 17.85 -3.78 -0.61
C ASP A 280 16.42 -4.37 -0.50
N PHE A 281 16.24 -5.36 0.38
CA PHE A 281 14.94 -5.97 0.72
C PHE A 281 13.84 -4.96 1.09
N THR A 282 14.23 -3.83 1.71
CA THR A 282 13.33 -2.72 2.06
C THR A 282 12.65 -2.09 0.85
N LEU A 283 13.27 -2.12 -0.34
CA LEU A 283 12.66 -1.59 -1.55
C LEU A 283 11.51 -2.46 -2.05
N TYR A 284 11.63 -3.77 -1.90
CA TYR A 284 10.61 -4.71 -2.33
C TYR A 284 9.37 -4.59 -1.45
N LEU A 285 9.54 -4.41 -0.13
CA LEU A 285 8.46 -4.14 0.84
C LEU A 285 7.60 -2.92 0.45
N LEU A 286 8.23 -1.87 -0.07
CA LEU A 286 7.56 -0.62 -0.44
C LEU A 286 6.95 -0.65 -1.86
N HIS A 287 7.12 -1.76 -2.58
CA HIS A 287 6.56 -2.01 -3.91
C HIS A 287 5.73 -3.31 -3.96
N PRO A 288 4.63 -3.39 -3.18
CA PRO A 288 3.87 -4.63 -2.96
C PRO A 288 3.19 -5.21 -4.21
N SER A 289 3.05 -4.43 -5.29
CA SER A 289 2.41 -4.91 -6.53
C SER A 289 3.27 -5.85 -7.38
N SER A 290 4.53 -6.11 -7.00
CA SER A 290 5.46 -6.96 -7.75
C SER A 290 5.86 -8.26 -7.06
N TYR A 291 5.68 -8.38 -5.74
CA TYR A 291 6.25 -9.50 -4.98
C TYR A 291 5.28 -9.97 -3.89
N LYS A 292 5.10 -11.30 -3.79
CA LYS A 292 4.38 -11.92 -2.68
C LYS A 292 5.34 -12.08 -1.51
N PHE A 293 5.05 -11.39 -0.42
CA PHE A 293 5.77 -11.55 0.84
C PHE A 293 5.02 -12.51 1.75
N GLU A 294 5.77 -13.33 2.46
CA GLU A 294 5.28 -14.06 3.60
C GLU A 294 5.65 -13.28 4.85
N ILE A 295 4.64 -12.92 5.63
CA ILE A 295 4.86 -12.36 6.95
C ILE A 295 4.86 -13.52 7.92
N SER A 296 5.84 -13.53 8.82
CA SER A 296 5.87 -14.45 9.95
C SER A 296 5.83 -13.68 11.25
N TYR A 297 4.96 -14.12 12.15
CA TYR A 297 5.06 -13.82 13.56
C TYR A 297 6.17 -14.69 14.14
N LYS A 298 7.06 -14.10 14.95
CA LYS A 298 8.07 -14.88 15.67
C LYS A 298 7.82 -14.87 17.17
N HIS A 299 7.54 -13.71 17.78
CA HIS A 299 7.08 -13.55 19.16
C HIS A 299 6.41 -12.17 19.31
N GLY A 300 5.57 -11.99 20.33
CA GLY A 300 4.95 -10.69 20.67
C GLY A 300 5.99 -9.73 21.24
N ILE A 301 5.59 -8.51 21.60
CA ILE A 301 6.46 -7.63 22.38
C ILE A 301 6.69 -8.34 23.73
N GLU A 302 7.84 -9.00 23.90
CA GLU A 302 8.08 -9.89 25.03
C GLU A 302 8.04 -9.18 26.39
N HIS A 303 8.04 -7.84 26.44
CA HIS A 303 7.92 -7.10 27.69
C HIS A 303 7.27 -5.73 27.49
N ALA A 304 5.93 -5.64 27.49
CA ALA A 304 5.24 -4.35 27.70
C ALA A 304 3.75 -4.52 28.05
N LEU A 305 3.44 -5.10 29.21
CA LEU A 305 2.30 -4.70 30.04
C LEU A 305 2.43 -5.44 31.38
N ASP A 306 2.76 -4.68 32.41
CA ASP A 306 2.67 -5.09 33.81
C ASP A 306 1.32 -5.79 34.05
N GLU A 307 1.33 -7.03 34.57
CA GLU A 307 0.17 -7.92 34.79
C GLU A 307 -0.88 -7.35 35.78
N ARG A 308 -0.81 -6.05 36.10
CA ARG A 308 -1.62 -5.37 37.12
C ARG A 308 -2.59 -4.32 36.60
N LYS A 309 -2.72 -4.09 35.29
CA LYS A 309 -3.56 -3.00 34.75
C LYS A 309 -4.77 -3.47 33.92
N LEU A 310 -5.33 -4.64 34.24
CA LEU A 310 -6.61 -5.12 33.69
C LEU A 310 -7.82 -4.59 34.48
N GLU A 311 -7.87 -3.29 34.79
CA GLU A 311 -8.96 -2.71 35.62
C GLU A 311 -9.70 -1.52 34.98
N ALA A 312 -9.46 -1.21 33.70
CA ALA A 312 -10.00 -0.01 33.07
C ALA A 312 -11.25 -0.22 32.17
N GLU A 313 -12.09 -1.23 32.41
CA GLU A 313 -13.38 -1.37 31.70
C GLU A 313 -14.48 -1.97 32.58
N ASN A 314 -14.91 -1.23 33.61
CA ASN A 314 -15.79 -1.77 34.66
C ASN A 314 -17.27 -1.34 34.58
N GLU A 315 -17.77 -0.76 33.49
CA GLU A 315 -19.22 -0.47 33.37
C GLU A 315 -19.90 -1.23 32.23
N GLN A 316 -19.43 -1.08 30.99
CA GLN A 316 -20.00 -1.81 29.85
C GLN A 316 -19.80 -3.33 30.01
N ARG A 317 -18.58 -3.74 30.35
CA ARG A 317 -18.26 -5.15 30.65
C ARG A 317 -19.13 -5.71 31.77
N ASN A 318 -19.41 -4.92 32.81
CA ASN A 318 -20.30 -5.31 33.90
C ASN A 318 -21.76 -5.44 33.45
N ARG A 319 -22.26 -4.57 32.55
CA ARG A 319 -23.59 -4.70 31.95
C ARG A 319 -23.69 -5.93 31.04
N GLU A 320 -22.66 -6.19 30.23
CA GLU A 320 -22.59 -7.35 29.35
C GLU A 320 -22.51 -8.66 30.16
N PHE A 321 -21.74 -8.70 31.25
CA PHE A 321 -21.73 -9.82 32.19
C PHE A 321 -23.08 -10.01 32.89
N ALA A 322 -23.75 -8.92 33.26
CA ALA A 322 -25.09 -8.98 33.84
C ALA A 322 -26.11 -9.55 32.85
N LEU A 323 -26.07 -9.14 31.58
CA LEU A 323 -26.88 -9.71 30.50
C LEU A 323 -26.62 -11.21 30.37
N PHE A 324 -25.35 -11.61 30.24
CA PHE A 324 -24.94 -13.01 30.07
C PHE A 324 -25.46 -13.91 31.19
N ARG A 325 -25.36 -13.48 32.45
CA ARG A 325 -25.89 -14.24 33.60
C ARG A 325 -27.39 -14.46 33.57
N GLN A 326 -28.13 -13.64 32.82
CA GLN A 326 -29.57 -13.74 32.71
C GLN A 326 -30.02 -14.42 31.41
N LEU A 327 -29.09 -14.85 30.54
CA LEU A 327 -29.47 -15.53 29.30
C LEU A 327 -30.06 -16.91 29.62
N PRO A 328 -31.24 -17.24 29.06
CA PRO A 328 -31.83 -18.56 29.19
C PRO A 328 -31.07 -19.59 28.35
N ASN A 329 -31.21 -20.87 28.70
CA ASN A 329 -30.62 -21.98 27.95
C ASN A 329 -31.40 -22.35 26.68
N ASP A 330 -32.58 -21.75 26.45
CA ASP A 330 -33.29 -21.87 25.19
C ASP A 330 -32.73 -20.85 24.18
N PHE A 331 -32.35 -21.34 22.99
CA PHE A 331 -31.77 -20.50 21.93
C PHE A 331 -32.69 -19.36 21.50
N THR A 332 -33.99 -19.63 21.34
CA THR A 332 -34.95 -18.64 20.85
C THR A 332 -35.17 -17.55 21.88
N GLU A 333 -35.33 -17.93 23.14
CA GLU A 333 -35.45 -16.97 24.24
C GLU A 333 -34.17 -16.15 24.42
N ALA A 334 -32.99 -16.76 24.31
CA ALA A 334 -31.71 -16.07 24.43
C ALA A 334 -31.52 -15.02 23.32
N MET A 335 -31.80 -15.38 22.07
CA MET A 335 -31.72 -14.45 20.93
C MET A 335 -32.69 -13.28 21.08
N ASN A 336 -33.93 -13.53 21.51
CA ASN A 336 -34.90 -12.45 21.73
C ASN A 336 -34.46 -11.53 22.87
N LYS A 337 -33.93 -12.08 23.97
CA LYS A 337 -33.43 -11.30 25.10
C LYS A 337 -32.28 -10.37 24.71
N VAL A 338 -31.37 -10.86 23.87
CA VAL A 338 -30.24 -10.06 23.37
C VAL A 338 -30.72 -8.96 22.42
N LYS A 339 -31.67 -9.26 21.54
CA LYS A 339 -32.30 -8.26 20.67
C LYS A 339 -33.00 -7.16 21.48
N ASP A 340 -33.74 -7.55 22.52
CA ASP A 340 -34.45 -6.61 23.39
C ASP A 340 -33.47 -5.76 24.21
N TYR A 341 -32.37 -6.34 24.67
CA TYR A 341 -31.29 -5.61 25.33
C TYR A 341 -30.64 -4.54 24.44
N GLN A 342 -30.48 -4.82 23.15
CA GLN A 342 -29.98 -3.85 22.17
C GLN A 342 -31.08 -2.89 21.65
N GLU A 343 -32.31 -2.97 22.17
CA GLU A 343 -33.46 -2.18 21.72
C GLU A 343 -33.77 -2.32 20.21
N GLU A 344 -33.45 -3.49 19.65
CA GLU A 344 -33.55 -3.76 18.21
C GLU A 344 -34.86 -4.44 17.82
N THR A 345 -35.22 -4.32 16.53
CA THR A 345 -36.45 -4.89 15.98
C THR A 345 -36.16 -5.77 14.76
N PHE A 346 -37.02 -6.75 14.48
CA PHE A 346 -36.84 -7.62 13.32
C PHE A 346 -36.74 -6.86 11.99
N PRO A 347 -37.55 -5.81 11.72
CA PRO A 347 -37.40 -5.02 10.50
C PRO A 347 -36.04 -4.33 10.38
N LYS A 348 -35.54 -3.72 11.47
CA LYS A 348 -34.23 -3.06 11.48
C LYS A 348 -33.09 -4.04 11.22
N ILE A 349 -33.11 -5.19 11.91
CA ILE A 349 -32.11 -6.25 11.70
C ILE A 349 -32.14 -6.74 10.26
N ALA A 350 -33.35 -6.99 9.73
CA ALA A 350 -33.55 -7.48 8.37
C ALA A 350 -33.01 -6.49 7.32
N GLU A 351 -33.29 -5.19 7.50
CA GLU A 351 -32.75 -4.12 6.67
C GLU A 351 -31.21 -4.09 6.73
N ALA A 352 -30.64 -4.07 7.93
CA ALA A 352 -29.20 -3.95 8.13
C ALA A 352 -28.39 -5.10 7.50
N VAL A 353 -28.90 -6.33 7.57
CA VAL A 353 -28.24 -7.51 6.97
C VAL A 353 -28.70 -7.80 5.54
N ASN A 354 -29.60 -6.99 4.97
CA ASN A 354 -30.21 -7.18 3.65
C ASN A 354 -30.87 -8.56 3.49
N SER A 355 -31.79 -8.90 4.40
CA SER A 355 -32.55 -10.14 4.41
C SER A 355 -34.03 -9.86 4.66
N SER A 356 -34.92 -10.85 4.43
CA SER A 356 -36.34 -10.71 4.75
C SER A 356 -36.61 -10.90 6.24
N GLU A 357 -37.58 -10.17 6.78
CA GLU A 357 -38.00 -10.29 8.19
C GLU A 357 -38.41 -11.72 8.57
N SER A 358 -39.08 -12.43 7.66
CA SER A 358 -39.44 -13.84 7.82
C SER A 358 -38.21 -14.73 8.00
N THR A 359 -37.13 -14.46 7.27
CA THR A 359 -35.87 -15.20 7.38
C THR A 359 -35.20 -14.92 8.72
N ILE A 360 -35.18 -13.66 9.19
CA ILE A 360 -34.63 -13.32 10.52
C ILE A 360 -35.45 -13.97 11.64
N LYS A 361 -36.78 -13.98 11.54
CA LYS A 361 -37.65 -14.67 12.51
C LYS A 361 -37.38 -16.18 12.56
N ARG A 362 -37.11 -16.82 11.42
CA ARG A 362 -36.71 -18.24 11.36
C ARG A 362 -35.31 -18.48 11.91
N LEU A 363 -34.38 -17.55 11.65
CA LEU A 363 -33.02 -17.54 12.18
C LEU A 363 -33.02 -17.54 13.70
N PHE A 364 -33.79 -16.65 14.31
CA PHE A 364 -33.94 -16.55 15.77
C PHE A 364 -34.58 -17.79 16.40
N LYS A 365 -35.30 -18.60 15.61
CA LYS A 365 -35.88 -19.88 16.05
C LYS A 365 -34.98 -21.09 15.77
N GLY A 366 -33.85 -20.90 15.09
CA GLY A 366 -32.96 -22.01 14.67
C GLY A 366 -33.56 -22.91 13.58
N THR A 367 -34.64 -22.48 12.90
CA THR A 367 -35.39 -23.28 11.90
C THR A 367 -35.11 -22.84 10.45
N GLY A 368 -34.12 -21.97 10.25
CA GLY A 368 -33.78 -21.46 8.93
C GLY A 368 -32.77 -20.32 8.95
N GLY A 369 -32.21 -20.01 7.78
CA GLY A 369 -31.08 -19.10 7.67
C GLY A 369 -29.78 -19.87 7.48
N THR A 370 -28.68 -19.15 7.36
CA THR A 370 -27.33 -19.70 7.18
C THR A 370 -26.45 -19.28 8.35
N LEU A 371 -25.35 -20.02 8.60
CA LEU A 371 -24.33 -19.63 9.57
C LEU A 371 -23.82 -18.21 9.27
N GLN A 372 -23.58 -17.89 8.00
CA GLN A 372 -23.19 -16.57 7.56
C GLN A 372 -24.19 -15.48 7.98
N LEU A 373 -25.49 -15.70 7.73
CA LEU A 373 -26.53 -14.74 8.13
C LEU A 373 -26.57 -14.60 9.66
N PHE A 374 -26.38 -15.70 10.38
CA PHE A 374 -26.28 -15.68 11.84
C PHE A 374 -25.12 -14.81 12.32
N VAL A 375 -23.92 -15.00 11.77
CA VAL A 375 -22.72 -14.21 12.08
C VAL A 375 -22.96 -12.73 11.80
N LEU A 376 -23.55 -12.36 10.66
CA LEU A 376 -23.84 -10.96 10.33
C LEU A 376 -24.85 -10.32 11.30
N VAL A 377 -25.83 -11.09 11.80
CA VAL A 377 -26.76 -10.63 12.83
C VAL A 377 -26.04 -10.40 14.16
N LEU A 378 -25.12 -11.28 14.55
CA LEU A 378 -24.34 -11.10 15.78
C LEU A 378 -23.42 -9.87 15.72
N VAL A 379 -22.83 -9.60 14.55
CA VAL A 379 -22.06 -8.35 14.29
C VAL A 379 -22.96 -7.12 14.40
N TYR A 380 -24.14 -7.15 13.79
CA TYR A 380 -25.11 -6.05 13.86
C TYR A 380 -25.52 -5.73 15.31
N LEU A 381 -25.70 -6.77 16.13
CA LEU A 381 -26.08 -6.63 17.53
C LEU A 381 -24.90 -6.18 18.44
N GLU A 382 -23.71 -5.95 17.88
CA GLU A 382 -22.51 -5.46 18.60
C GLU A 382 -22.19 -6.23 19.90
N LEU A 383 -22.40 -7.55 19.89
CA LEU A 383 -22.28 -8.38 21.08
C LEU A 383 -20.83 -8.74 21.38
N PRO A 384 -20.44 -8.80 22.67
CA PRO A 384 -19.13 -9.28 23.05
C PRO A 384 -18.97 -10.78 22.75
N ASP A 385 -17.73 -11.20 22.52
CA ASP A 385 -17.39 -12.56 22.09
C ASP A 385 -17.99 -13.65 23.00
N PHE A 386 -17.90 -13.52 24.32
CA PHE A 386 -18.44 -14.53 25.24
C PHE A 386 -19.96 -14.74 25.11
N ILE A 387 -20.72 -13.71 24.74
CA ILE A 387 -22.16 -13.84 24.43
C ILE A 387 -22.35 -14.52 23.08
N ASN A 388 -21.57 -14.13 22.07
CA ASN A 388 -21.60 -14.76 20.74
C ASN A 388 -21.32 -16.26 20.82
N GLN A 389 -20.28 -16.67 21.56
CA GLN A 389 -19.94 -18.08 21.76
C GLN A 389 -21.05 -18.85 22.45
N HIS A 390 -21.70 -18.26 23.45
CA HIS A 390 -22.83 -18.90 24.11
C HIS A 390 -24.02 -19.08 23.18
N LEU A 391 -24.39 -18.04 22.40
CA LEU A 391 -25.46 -18.15 21.40
C LEU A 391 -25.13 -19.20 20.33
N LEU A 392 -23.89 -19.26 19.86
CA LEU A 392 -23.42 -20.32 18.94
C LEU A 392 -23.54 -21.72 19.55
N SER A 393 -23.21 -21.86 20.83
CA SER A 393 -23.30 -23.14 21.55
C SER A 393 -24.73 -23.68 21.62
N LEU A 394 -25.71 -22.78 21.85
CA LEU A 394 -27.15 -23.08 21.88
C LEU A 394 -27.75 -23.29 20.48
N SER A 395 -27.13 -22.71 19.45
CA SER A 395 -27.63 -22.79 18.09
C SER A 395 -27.29 -24.10 17.37
N SER A 396 -28.02 -24.37 16.29
CA SER A 396 -27.68 -25.42 15.31
C SER A 396 -26.55 -25.02 14.35
N TYR A 397 -26.12 -23.75 14.36
CA TYR A 397 -25.02 -23.26 13.54
C TYR A 397 -23.68 -23.61 14.21
N LYS A 398 -22.78 -24.25 13.45
CA LYS A 398 -21.47 -24.68 13.96
C LYS A 398 -20.38 -24.13 13.07
N ILE A 399 -19.43 -23.44 13.70
CA ILE A 399 -18.16 -23.01 13.11
C ILE A 399 -17.20 -24.20 13.25
N LYS A 400 -16.70 -24.71 12.13
CA LYS A 400 -15.76 -25.82 12.06
C LYS A 400 -14.34 -25.28 12.08
N ASN A 401 -13.55 -25.77 13.03
CA ASN A 401 -12.13 -25.42 13.10
C ASN A 401 -11.40 -25.91 11.83
N GLY A 402 -10.59 -25.02 11.24
CA GLY A 402 -9.70 -25.33 10.13
C GLY A 402 -10.27 -25.05 8.73
N ASP A 403 -11.56 -24.79 8.60
CA ASP A 403 -12.13 -24.27 7.35
C ASP A 403 -11.92 -22.75 7.25
N LYS A 404 -11.45 -22.26 6.09
CA LYS A 404 -11.11 -20.83 5.93
C LYS A 404 -12.34 -19.91 6.00
N GLU A 405 -13.51 -20.38 5.57
CA GLU A 405 -14.75 -19.62 5.65
C GLU A 405 -15.19 -19.50 7.11
N ASP A 406 -15.14 -20.61 7.84
CA ASP A 406 -15.51 -20.65 9.26
C ASP A 406 -14.51 -19.86 10.13
N MET A 407 -13.21 -19.87 9.80
CA MET A 407 -12.21 -18.98 10.43
C MET A 407 -12.49 -17.51 10.14
N ALA A 408 -13.00 -17.16 8.95
CA ALA A 408 -13.41 -15.79 8.64
C ALA A 408 -14.62 -15.37 9.48
N TYR A 409 -15.57 -16.27 9.73
CA TYR A 409 -16.68 -16.02 10.64
C TYR A 409 -16.22 -15.81 12.08
N GLN A 410 -15.33 -16.67 12.58
CA GLN A 410 -14.76 -16.52 13.92
C GLN A 410 -14.01 -15.20 14.06
N TYR A 411 -13.17 -14.85 13.07
CA TYR A 411 -12.44 -13.59 13.06
C TYR A 411 -13.39 -12.38 13.15
N ILE A 412 -14.47 -12.38 12.36
CA ILE A 412 -15.46 -11.31 12.39
C ILE A 412 -16.12 -11.22 13.77
N LEU A 413 -16.61 -12.32 14.33
CA LEU A 413 -17.26 -12.31 15.65
C LEU A 413 -16.34 -11.81 16.76
N ASN A 414 -15.05 -12.08 16.64
CA ASN A 414 -14.05 -11.74 17.63
C ASN A 414 -13.57 -10.28 17.49
N HIS A 415 -13.51 -9.73 16.28
CA HIS A 415 -12.76 -8.49 16.02
C HIS A 415 -13.58 -7.37 15.35
N PHE A 416 -14.83 -7.63 14.95
CA PHE A 416 -15.67 -6.62 14.28
C PHE A 416 -16.65 -5.92 15.24
N GLN A 417 -16.42 -5.96 16.54
CA GLN A 417 -17.23 -5.18 17.48
C GLN A 417 -17.10 -3.67 17.15
N GLY A 418 -18.23 -2.98 16.94
CA GLY A 418 -18.28 -1.58 16.50
C GLY A 418 -18.05 -1.36 14.99
N GLN A 419 -17.87 -2.42 14.21
CA GLN A 419 -17.80 -2.34 12.74
C GLN A 419 -19.18 -2.53 12.12
N SER A 420 -19.40 -1.92 10.95
CA SER A 420 -20.67 -2.08 10.21
C SER A 420 -20.82 -3.47 9.59
N VAL A 421 -22.06 -3.91 9.40
CA VAL A 421 -22.38 -5.12 8.63
C VAL A 421 -21.82 -5.04 7.20
N ALA A 422 -21.78 -3.86 6.61
CA ALA A 422 -21.18 -3.63 5.29
C ALA A 422 -19.67 -3.93 5.29
N ALA A 423 -18.95 -3.54 6.34
CA ALA A 423 -17.53 -3.86 6.51
C ALA A 423 -17.31 -5.37 6.66
N ALA A 424 -18.15 -6.06 7.45
CA ALA A 424 -18.10 -7.52 7.57
C ALA A 424 -18.36 -8.23 6.22
N LYS A 425 -19.36 -7.77 5.45
CA LYS A 425 -19.62 -8.31 4.10
C LYS A 425 -18.46 -8.06 3.13
N LEU A 426 -17.84 -6.89 3.18
CA LEU A 426 -16.67 -6.58 2.37
C LEU A 426 -15.49 -7.49 2.73
N PHE A 427 -15.24 -7.71 4.02
CA PHE A 427 -14.21 -8.64 4.51
C PHE A 427 -14.41 -10.06 3.97
N LEU A 428 -15.64 -10.57 4.01
CA LEU A 428 -15.99 -11.89 3.46
C LEU A 428 -15.82 -11.94 1.94
N THR A 429 -16.30 -10.92 1.23
CA THR A 429 -16.23 -10.85 -0.25
C THR A 429 -14.79 -10.80 -0.75
N LYS A 430 -13.91 -10.03 -0.08
CA LYS A 430 -12.47 -9.99 -0.39
C LYS A 430 -11.81 -11.38 -0.32
N ARG A 431 -12.38 -12.30 0.45
CA ARG A 431 -11.89 -13.67 0.67
C ARG A 431 -12.62 -14.73 -0.15
N GLY A 432 -13.46 -14.31 -1.11
CA GLY A 432 -14.19 -15.20 -2.01
C GLY A 432 -15.44 -15.84 -1.41
N ILE A 433 -15.86 -15.40 -0.21
CA ILE A 433 -17.07 -15.88 0.47
C ILE A 433 -18.25 -15.04 -0.03
N SER A 434 -19.25 -15.68 -0.63
CA SER A 434 -20.39 -14.99 -1.23
C SER A 434 -21.31 -14.40 -0.15
N THR A 435 -21.67 -13.13 -0.24
CA THR A 435 -22.52 -12.44 0.75
C THR A 435 -23.89 -12.02 0.19
N LYS A 436 -24.40 -12.76 -0.80
CA LYS A 436 -25.66 -12.43 -1.50
C LYS A 436 -26.86 -12.44 -0.58
#